data_AF-A0A0S6VYI0-F1
#
_entry.id   AF-A0A0S6VYI0-F1
#
_cell.length_a   1.000
_cell.length_b   1.000
_cell.length_c   1.000
_cell.angle_alpha   90.00
_cell.angle_beta   90.00
_cell.angle_gamma   90.00
#
_symmetry.space_group_name_H-M   'P 1'
#
loop_
_entity.id
_entity.type
_entity.pdbx_description
1 polymer ?
#
loop_
_entity_poly.entity_id
_entity_poly.type
_entity_poly.pdbx_seq_one_letter_code
_entity_poly.pdbx_strand_id
1 'polypeptide(L)'
;MKKFLVILAVSVLSCGLAGSAMALSFGDSSDGKSLQQVFNEFTVGGNSSVNTLKDYLEYDEFWKQTASMQSAVTMVVEIAGFKDTNVFGIYDAANSNNRVELFSGIASPGIANGGMAVFTILDNGDVYVNYQKVATTFSGAMFGFYLDSSARNGGGLFFSDTSLNQDGFDHMAAYQGLDKDMVRLNSNAPANGLLWTSNEYILAWEDLYGGGDSDYQDFVAMVESVDPAVPEPSTVLLLGAGVLGMVAFGRKYVKK
;
A
#
# COMPACT_ATOMS: atom_id res chain seq x y z
N MET A 1 -22.39 60.24 -0.50
CA MET A 1 -22.09 59.64 0.81
C MET A 1 -21.95 58.13 0.65
N LYS A 2 -20.73 57.64 0.92
CA LYS A 2 -20.38 56.31 1.46
C LYS A 2 -20.80 55.04 0.67
N LYS A 3 -19.80 54.51 -0.07
CA LYS A 3 -19.28 53.12 -0.10
C LYS A 3 -20.30 51.98 -0.29
N PHE A 4 -20.11 51.13 -1.30
CA PHE A 4 -19.77 49.71 -1.09
C PHE A 4 -19.35 49.05 -2.41
N LEU A 5 -18.03 48.97 -2.57
CA LEU A 5 -17.33 48.05 -3.45
C LEU A 5 -17.54 46.65 -2.85
N VAL A 6 -18.20 45.73 -3.56
CA VAL A 6 -18.27 44.31 -3.15
C VAL A 6 -17.48 43.52 -4.18
N ILE A 7 -16.16 43.49 -3.98
CA ILE A 7 -15.29 42.44 -4.52
C ILE A 7 -15.55 41.23 -3.63
N LEU A 8 -16.32 40.25 -4.11
CA LEU A 8 -16.49 38.98 -3.41
C LEU A 8 -15.46 37.99 -4.00
N ALA A 9 -14.25 37.99 -3.42
CA ALA A 9 -13.29 36.94 -3.65
C ALA A 9 -13.78 35.68 -2.90
N VAL A 10 -14.33 34.72 -3.63
CA VAL A 10 -14.62 33.39 -3.09
C VAL A 10 -13.34 32.57 -3.24
N SER A 11 -12.42 32.75 -2.30
CA SER A 11 -11.28 31.84 -2.13
C SER A 11 -11.77 30.60 -1.39
N VAL A 12 -12.19 29.58 -2.14
CA VAL A 12 -12.33 28.23 -1.59
C VAL A 12 -10.91 27.73 -1.33
N LEU A 13 -10.48 27.80 -0.06
CA LEU A 13 -9.31 27.06 0.40
C LEU A 13 -9.71 25.58 0.41
N SER A 14 -9.55 24.91 -0.72
CA SER A 14 -9.52 23.45 -0.76
C SER A 14 -8.16 23.03 -0.21
N CYS A 15 -8.03 22.91 1.12
CA CYS A 15 -6.99 22.09 1.72
C CYS A 15 -7.34 20.64 1.39
N GLY A 16 -6.98 20.21 0.17
CA GLY A 16 -6.84 18.79 -0.09
C GLY A 16 -5.70 18.27 0.77
N LEU A 17 -5.97 17.26 1.57
CA LEU A 17 -4.94 16.35 2.04
C LEU A 17 -4.44 15.62 0.79
N ALA A 18 -3.55 16.26 0.03
CA ALA A 18 -2.69 15.54 -0.88
C ALA A 18 -1.65 14.89 0.03
N GLY A 19 -1.68 13.55 0.12
CA GLY A 19 -0.54 12.81 0.63
C GLY A 19 0.70 13.31 -0.11
N SER A 20 1.77 13.55 0.63
CA SER A 20 3.05 13.89 0.03
C SER A 20 3.55 12.64 -0.69
N ALA A 21 3.24 12.49 -1.98
CA ALA A 21 3.86 11.47 -2.82
C ALA A 21 5.35 11.81 -2.91
N MET A 22 6.16 11.18 -2.06
CA MET A 22 7.60 11.25 -2.14
C MET A 22 8.02 10.38 -3.32
N ALA A 23 8.86 10.91 -4.21
CA ALA A 23 9.38 10.10 -5.30
C ALA A 23 10.31 9.01 -4.73
N LEU A 24 9.95 7.75 -4.95
CA LEU A 24 10.80 6.61 -4.59
C LEU A 24 12.13 6.70 -5.35
N SER A 25 13.23 6.49 -4.62
CA SER A 25 14.55 6.28 -5.19
C SER A 25 14.87 4.81 -5.12
N PHE A 26 15.48 4.24 -6.16
CA PHE A 26 15.90 2.85 -6.18
C PHE A 26 17.43 2.78 -6.23
N GLY A 27 18.04 2.33 -5.14
CA GLY A 27 19.48 2.13 -5.00
C GLY A 27 19.95 0.76 -5.50
N ASP A 28 21.27 0.60 -5.52
CA ASP A 28 21.91 -0.71 -5.74
C ASP A 28 22.07 -1.40 -4.39
N SER A 29 21.66 -2.67 -4.27
CA SER A 29 21.78 -3.35 -3.00
C SER A 29 23.21 -3.68 -2.60
N SER A 30 23.44 -3.66 -1.29
CA SER A 30 24.69 -4.15 -0.71
C SER A 30 24.92 -5.66 -0.96
N ASP A 31 23.85 -6.43 -1.17
CA ASP A 31 23.86 -7.88 -1.49
C ASP A 31 23.92 -8.19 -3.01
N GLY A 32 23.97 -7.16 -3.86
CA GLY A 32 24.18 -7.26 -5.32
C GLY A 32 22.95 -7.65 -6.17
N LYS A 33 21.74 -7.60 -5.62
CA LYS A 33 20.47 -7.81 -6.34
C LYS A 33 19.60 -6.55 -6.29
N SER A 34 19.10 -6.08 -7.42
CA SER A 34 18.07 -5.05 -7.46
C SER A 34 16.68 -5.66 -7.31
N LEU A 35 15.67 -4.85 -6.94
CA LEU A 35 14.28 -5.28 -6.96
C LEU A 35 13.85 -5.86 -8.31
N GLN A 36 14.36 -5.33 -9.42
CA GLN A 36 14.08 -5.88 -10.75
C GLN A 36 14.62 -7.31 -10.89
N GLN A 37 15.79 -7.61 -10.30
CA GLN A 37 16.32 -8.97 -10.29
C GLN A 37 15.46 -9.90 -9.43
N VAL A 38 14.92 -9.43 -8.31
CA VAL A 38 13.93 -10.19 -7.53
C VAL A 38 12.70 -10.52 -8.38
N PHE A 39 12.18 -9.55 -9.12
CA PHE A 39 11.01 -9.74 -10.01
C PHE A 39 11.30 -10.74 -11.12
N ASN A 40 12.49 -10.65 -11.69
CA ASN A 40 12.98 -11.56 -12.71
C ASN A 40 13.14 -13.00 -12.17
N GLU A 41 13.58 -13.16 -10.92
CA GLU A 41 13.79 -14.48 -10.30
C GLU A 41 12.49 -15.25 -10.05
N PHE A 42 11.43 -14.56 -9.60
CA PHE A 42 10.12 -15.21 -9.44
C PHE A 42 9.33 -15.31 -10.75
N THR A 43 9.70 -14.59 -11.81
CA THR A 43 9.04 -14.67 -13.11
C THR A 43 9.52 -15.89 -13.91
N VAL A 44 8.58 -16.71 -14.35
CA VAL A 44 8.84 -17.84 -15.27
C VAL A 44 9.30 -17.29 -16.62
N GLY A 45 10.49 -17.70 -17.05
CA GLY A 45 11.16 -17.15 -18.24
C GLY A 45 12.18 -16.05 -17.93
N GLY A 46 12.26 -15.61 -16.67
CA GLY A 46 13.37 -14.85 -16.12
C GLY A 46 13.36 -13.35 -16.33
N ASN A 47 12.44 -12.79 -17.11
CA ASN A 47 12.28 -11.34 -17.25
C ASN A 47 10.84 -10.96 -16.92
N SER A 48 10.63 -10.14 -15.89
CA SER A 48 9.32 -9.58 -15.59
C SER A 48 8.97 -8.49 -16.61
N SER A 49 7.70 -8.45 -16.98
CA SER A 49 7.10 -7.37 -17.76
C SER A 49 6.89 -6.09 -16.93
N VAL A 50 6.88 -6.19 -15.60
CA VAL A 50 6.79 -5.06 -14.67
C VAL A 50 8.17 -4.45 -14.46
N ASN A 51 8.26 -3.14 -14.67
CA ASN A 51 9.47 -2.33 -14.49
C ASN A 51 9.46 -1.67 -13.12
N THR A 52 10.36 -2.08 -12.23
CA THR A 52 10.37 -1.61 -10.84
C THR A 52 10.63 -0.10 -10.71
N LEU A 53 11.27 0.52 -11.71
CA LEU A 53 11.57 1.97 -11.69
C LEU A 53 10.43 2.85 -12.22
N LYS A 54 9.38 2.24 -12.80
CA LYS A 54 8.36 2.98 -13.55
C LYS A 54 6.93 2.59 -13.22
N ASP A 55 6.72 1.33 -12.83
CA ASP A 55 5.40 0.73 -12.73
C ASP A 55 4.94 0.60 -11.27
N TYR A 56 5.60 1.29 -10.33
CA TYR A 56 5.12 1.41 -8.97
C TYR A 56 3.83 2.26 -8.94
N LEU A 57 2.94 1.95 -8.00
CA LEU A 57 1.71 2.70 -7.81
C LEU A 57 1.99 4.05 -7.15
N GLU A 58 1.34 5.11 -7.65
CA GLU A 58 1.43 6.45 -7.06
C GLU A 58 0.67 6.56 -5.73
N TYR A 59 -0.37 5.74 -5.56
CA TYR A 59 -1.22 5.70 -4.36
C TYR A 59 -1.30 4.27 -3.84
N ASP A 60 -0.59 3.99 -2.76
CA ASP A 60 -0.51 2.68 -2.12
C ASP A 60 -0.62 2.76 -0.59
N GLU A 61 -1.07 3.89 -0.05
CA GLU A 61 -1.15 4.13 1.39
C GLU A 61 -2.28 3.32 2.05
N PHE A 62 -3.41 3.20 1.35
CA PHE A 62 -4.61 2.55 1.84
C PHE A 62 -5.21 1.59 0.83
N TRP A 63 -5.86 0.57 1.35
CA TRP A 63 -6.37 -0.58 0.62
C TRP A 63 -7.75 -0.98 1.16
N LYS A 64 -8.48 -1.74 0.34
CA LYS A 64 -9.74 -2.39 0.72
C LYS A 64 -9.78 -3.81 0.17
N GLN A 65 -10.50 -4.71 0.83
CA GLN A 65 -10.71 -6.06 0.31
C GLN A 65 -11.70 -6.07 -0.87
N THR A 66 -11.51 -6.99 -1.81
CA THR A 66 -12.38 -7.15 -2.99
C THR A 66 -13.03 -8.55 -3.06
N ALA A 67 -13.86 -8.75 -4.10
CA ALA A 67 -14.44 -9.97 -4.72
C ALA A 67 -14.93 -11.17 -3.86
N SER A 68 -14.34 -11.50 -2.71
CA SER A 68 -14.60 -12.74 -1.97
C SER A 68 -14.56 -12.63 -0.44
N MET A 69 -14.43 -11.41 0.12
CA MET A 69 -14.25 -11.12 1.56
C MET A 69 -12.93 -11.62 2.17
N GLN A 70 -12.09 -12.31 1.40
CA GLN A 70 -10.80 -12.82 1.85
C GLN A 70 -9.71 -12.23 0.97
N SER A 71 -8.61 -11.86 1.61
CA SER A 71 -7.39 -11.45 0.94
C SER A 71 -6.29 -12.38 1.40
N ALA A 72 -5.44 -12.82 0.49
CA ALA A 72 -4.29 -13.63 0.83
C ALA A 72 -3.00 -12.84 0.67
N VAL A 73 -2.03 -13.18 1.49
CA VAL A 73 -0.68 -12.62 1.47
C VAL A 73 0.29 -13.78 1.39
N THR A 74 1.23 -13.72 0.45
CA THR A 74 2.31 -14.68 0.29
C THR A 74 3.64 -13.94 0.35
N MET A 75 4.47 -14.26 1.33
CA MET A 75 5.84 -13.77 1.39
C MET A 75 6.65 -14.39 0.25
N VAL A 76 7.29 -13.53 -0.55
CA VAL A 76 8.07 -13.90 -1.74
C VAL A 76 9.56 -13.89 -1.40
N VAL A 77 10.01 -12.82 -0.77
CA VAL A 77 11.41 -12.58 -0.43
C VAL A 77 11.50 -11.97 0.95
N GLU A 78 12.56 -12.37 1.65
CA GLU A 78 13.01 -11.72 2.87
C GLU A 78 14.54 -11.81 2.87
N ILE A 79 15.19 -10.79 2.30
CA ILE A 79 16.63 -10.74 2.10
C ILE A 79 17.14 -9.54 2.88
N ALA A 80 17.49 -9.75 4.15
CA ALA A 80 18.14 -8.72 4.95
C ALA A 80 18.81 -9.32 6.20
N GLY A 81 19.64 -8.52 6.87
CA GLY A 81 20.15 -8.82 8.22
C GLY A 81 19.06 -8.83 9.30
N PHE A 82 17.87 -8.33 8.97
CA PHE A 82 16.73 -8.11 9.87
C PHE A 82 15.59 -9.11 9.65
N LYS A 83 15.74 -10.01 8.65
CA LYS A 83 14.75 -11.04 8.29
C LYS A 83 14.16 -11.80 9.48
N ASP A 84 15.00 -12.25 10.43
CA ASP A 84 14.54 -13.08 11.56
C ASP A 84 13.77 -12.26 12.63
N THR A 85 13.44 -11.00 12.34
CA THR A 85 12.81 -10.05 13.26
C THR A 85 11.72 -9.19 12.63
N ASN A 86 11.56 -9.19 11.29
CA ASN A 86 10.58 -8.34 10.62
C ASN A 86 9.15 -8.84 10.88
N VAL A 87 8.32 -7.99 11.46
CA VAL A 87 6.89 -8.29 11.66
C VAL A 87 6.08 -7.54 10.61
N PHE A 88 5.36 -8.27 9.77
CA PHE A 88 4.54 -7.69 8.71
C PHE A 88 3.06 -7.86 9.01
N GLY A 89 2.25 -6.83 8.69
CA GLY A 89 0.81 -6.92 8.89
C GLY A 89 0.00 -5.77 8.32
N ILE A 90 -1.22 -5.65 8.81
CA ILE A 90 -2.18 -4.62 8.42
C ILE A 90 -2.54 -3.72 9.60
N TYR A 91 -2.93 -2.48 9.32
CA TYR A 91 -3.37 -1.51 10.31
C TYR A 91 -4.67 -0.81 9.91
N ASP A 92 -5.45 -0.36 10.89
CA ASP A 92 -6.68 0.41 10.68
C ASP A 92 -6.37 1.78 10.10
N ALA A 93 -6.91 2.09 8.93
CA ALA A 93 -6.67 3.37 8.25
C ALA A 93 -7.09 4.59 9.09
N ALA A 94 -8.07 4.45 10.00
CA ALA A 94 -8.47 5.56 10.88
C ALA A 94 -7.64 5.63 12.19
N ASN A 95 -6.89 4.58 12.53
CA ASN A 95 -6.08 4.54 13.74
C ASN A 95 -4.94 3.50 13.61
N SER A 96 -3.77 3.95 13.16
CA SER A 96 -2.58 3.11 12.96
C SER A 96 -2.01 2.44 14.22
N ASN A 97 -2.53 2.76 15.42
CA ASN A 97 -2.22 2.00 16.63
C ASN A 97 -2.93 0.64 16.66
N ASN A 98 -4.05 0.49 15.95
CA ASN A 98 -4.75 -0.77 15.80
C ASN A 98 -4.10 -1.56 14.67
N ARG A 99 -3.25 -2.52 15.04
CA ARG A 99 -2.52 -3.37 14.09
C ARG A 99 -2.88 -4.84 14.27
N VAL A 100 -2.78 -5.58 13.17
CA VAL A 100 -2.95 -7.03 13.11
C VAL A 100 -1.76 -7.61 12.37
N GLU A 101 -1.03 -8.49 13.06
CA GLU A 101 0.10 -9.22 12.52
C GLU A 101 -0.37 -10.30 11.55
N LEU A 102 0.30 -10.39 10.39
CA LEU A 102 0.10 -11.46 9.41
C LEU A 102 1.30 -12.41 9.39
N PHE A 103 2.51 -11.86 9.51
CA PHE A 103 3.75 -12.61 9.63
C PHE A 103 4.55 -12.14 10.84
N SER A 104 4.88 -13.07 11.72
CA SER A 104 5.81 -12.86 12.82
C SER A 104 7.24 -12.78 12.31
N GLY A 105 8.17 -12.23 13.10
CA GLY A 105 9.61 -12.21 12.76
C GLY A 105 10.28 -13.58 12.54
N ILE A 106 9.65 -14.69 12.96
CA ILE A 106 10.17 -16.04 12.67
C ILE A 106 9.59 -16.65 11.39
N ALA A 107 8.63 -15.98 10.74
CA ALA A 107 8.08 -16.44 9.48
C ALA A 107 9.14 -16.30 8.37
N SER A 108 9.06 -17.13 7.34
CA SER A 108 9.89 -16.97 6.15
C SER A 108 9.14 -17.47 4.91
N PRO A 109 9.62 -17.21 3.68
CA PRO A 109 8.90 -17.60 2.48
C PRO A 109 8.53 -19.10 2.45
N GLY A 110 7.29 -19.38 2.05
CA GLY A 110 6.74 -20.73 1.90
C GLY A 110 5.75 -21.17 2.99
N ILE A 111 4.77 -22.00 2.59
CA ILE A 111 3.65 -22.46 3.43
C ILE A 111 4.11 -23.08 4.76
N ALA A 112 5.12 -23.96 4.70
CA ALA A 112 5.60 -24.69 5.88
C ALA A 112 6.30 -23.77 6.91
N ASN A 113 6.65 -22.55 6.49
CA ASN A 113 7.42 -21.59 7.27
C ASN A 113 6.56 -20.41 7.76
N GLY A 114 5.24 -20.46 7.57
CA GLY A 114 4.35 -19.37 7.95
C GLY A 114 4.34 -18.17 6.99
N GLY A 115 5.02 -18.24 5.84
CA GLY A 115 5.04 -17.17 4.84
C GLY A 115 3.79 -17.07 3.97
N MET A 116 2.65 -17.56 4.46
CA MET A 116 1.33 -17.39 3.82
C MET A 116 0.26 -17.15 4.88
N ALA A 117 -0.57 -16.13 4.66
CA ALA A 117 -1.67 -15.78 5.53
C ALA A 117 -2.92 -15.41 4.71
N VAL A 118 -4.10 -15.68 5.25
CA VAL A 118 -5.37 -15.17 4.74
C VAL A 118 -5.99 -14.27 5.79
N PHE A 119 -6.54 -13.13 5.38
CA PHE A 119 -7.25 -12.24 6.29
C PHE A 119 -8.60 -11.77 5.76
N THR A 120 -9.46 -11.39 6.69
CA THR A 120 -10.78 -10.79 6.45
C THR A 120 -11.02 -9.69 7.48
N ILE A 121 -11.52 -8.54 7.03
CA ILE A 121 -12.04 -7.44 7.82
C ILE A 121 -13.54 -7.37 7.51
N LEU A 122 -14.36 -7.59 8.52
CA LEU A 122 -15.82 -7.52 8.39
C LEU A 122 -16.31 -6.08 8.50
N ASP A 123 -17.52 -5.81 8.04
CA ASP A 123 -18.17 -4.49 8.12
C ASP A 123 -18.30 -3.96 9.56
N ASN A 124 -18.34 -4.86 10.55
CA ASN A 124 -18.37 -4.50 11.97
C ASN A 124 -16.98 -4.21 12.56
N GLY A 125 -15.92 -4.26 11.73
CA GLY A 125 -14.54 -4.03 12.13
C GLY A 125 -13.79 -5.27 12.61
N ASP A 126 -14.46 -6.41 12.79
CA ASP A 126 -13.79 -7.62 13.27
C ASP A 126 -12.79 -8.11 12.23
N VAL A 127 -11.57 -8.40 12.68
CA VAL A 127 -10.50 -8.92 11.83
C VAL A 127 -10.29 -10.41 12.12
N TYR A 128 -10.17 -11.19 11.05
CA TYR A 128 -9.83 -12.61 11.07
C TYR A 128 -8.51 -12.81 10.34
N VAL A 129 -7.63 -13.62 10.91
CA VAL A 129 -6.39 -14.08 10.28
C VAL A 129 -6.38 -15.61 10.35
N ASN A 130 -6.14 -16.26 9.22
CA ASN A 130 -6.17 -17.72 9.07
C ASN A 130 -7.45 -18.34 9.69
N TYR A 131 -8.58 -17.71 9.39
CA TYR A 131 -9.92 -18.08 9.85
C TYR A 131 -10.14 -17.98 11.38
N GLN A 132 -9.23 -17.35 12.11
CA GLN A 132 -9.36 -17.08 13.54
C GLN A 132 -9.56 -15.59 13.79
N LYS A 133 -10.58 -15.24 14.59
CA LYS A 133 -10.81 -13.85 15.00
C LYS A 133 -9.64 -13.38 15.87
N VAL A 134 -9.06 -12.23 15.54
CA VAL A 134 -8.04 -11.58 16.37
C VAL A 134 -8.70 -10.60 17.34
N ALA A 135 -7.97 -10.21 18.39
CA ALA A 135 -8.50 -9.33 19.43
C ALA A 135 -8.69 -7.88 18.95
N THR A 136 -7.88 -7.44 17.98
CA THR A 136 -7.96 -6.10 17.39
C THR A 136 -9.20 -5.97 16.51
N THR A 137 -9.86 -4.82 16.59
CA THR A 137 -11.01 -4.45 15.76
C THR A 137 -10.68 -3.14 15.05
N PHE A 138 -10.99 -3.05 13.76
CA PHE A 138 -10.81 -1.84 12.97
C PHE A 138 -12.09 -1.00 12.98
N SER A 139 -11.94 0.30 12.77
CA SER A 139 -13.05 1.25 12.69
C SER A 139 -13.83 1.16 11.37
N GLY A 140 -13.24 0.53 10.35
CA GLY A 140 -13.83 0.31 9.03
C GLY A 140 -13.06 -0.72 8.20
N ALA A 141 -13.50 -0.89 6.96
CA ALA A 141 -12.92 -1.88 6.02
C ALA A 141 -11.67 -1.38 5.26
N MET A 142 -11.30 -0.11 5.43
CA MET A 142 -10.05 0.43 4.90
C MET A 142 -8.90 0.15 5.85
N PHE A 143 -7.78 -0.27 5.28
CA PHE A 143 -6.58 -0.61 6.03
C PHE A 143 -5.34 -0.19 5.24
N GLY A 144 -4.19 -0.11 5.90
CA GLY A 144 -2.90 -0.08 5.23
C GLY A 144 -2.02 -1.25 5.68
N PHE A 145 -0.85 -1.38 5.07
CA PHE A 145 0.18 -2.35 5.45
C PHE A 145 1.28 -1.71 6.29
N TYR A 146 1.89 -2.48 7.19
CA TYR A 146 3.03 -2.05 7.98
C TYR A 146 4.14 -3.12 8.00
N LEU A 147 5.37 -2.66 8.21
CA LEU A 147 6.55 -3.46 8.51
C LEU A 147 7.18 -2.95 9.81
N ASP A 148 7.37 -3.83 10.79
CA ASP A 148 8.04 -3.53 12.06
C ASP A 148 9.37 -4.29 12.12
N SER A 149 10.45 -3.54 11.92
CA SER A 149 11.84 -3.99 12.02
C SER A 149 12.53 -3.44 13.29
N SER A 150 11.77 -2.84 14.21
CA SER A 150 12.28 -2.11 15.37
C SER A 150 13.01 -2.97 16.41
N ALA A 151 12.87 -4.29 16.32
CA ALA A 151 13.60 -5.24 17.16
C ALA A 151 15.12 -5.21 16.94
N ARG A 152 15.58 -4.59 15.84
CA ARG A 152 17.00 -4.45 15.48
C ARG A 152 17.40 -2.98 15.47
N ASN A 153 18.64 -2.72 15.88
CA ASN A 153 19.18 -1.36 15.88
C ASN A 153 19.33 -0.85 14.44
N GLY A 154 18.71 0.29 14.14
CA GLY A 154 18.64 0.86 12.80
C GLY A 154 17.31 0.61 12.07
N GLY A 155 16.45 -0.25 12.61
CA GLY A 155 15.10 -0.49 12.10
C GLY A 155 14.06 0.46 12.68
N GLY A 156 12.80 0.25 12.31
CA GLY A 156 11.68 1.10 12.71
C GLY A 156 10.34 0.42 12.54
N LEU A 157 9.28 1.18 12.83
CA LEU A 157 7.91 0.81 12.48
C LEU A 157 7.49 1.68 11.30
N PHE A 158 7.33 1.04 10.14
CA PHE A 158 7.04 1.69 8.88
C PHE A 158 5.64 1.32 8.40
N PHE A 159 4.98 2.30 7.82
CA PHE A 159 3.63 2.21 7.29
C PHE A 159 3.66 2.54 5.80
N SER A 160 2.72 1.94 5.08
CA SER A 160 2.39 2.31 3.70
C SER A 160 1.92 3.76 3.55
N ASP A 161 1.31 4.33 4.60
CA ASP A 161 1.08 5.78 4.65
C ASP A 161 2.36 6.48 5.10
N THR A 162 3.08 7.06 4.14
CA THR A 162 4.32 7.83 4.37
C THR A 162 4.16 8.91 5.44
N SER A 163 2.97 9.48 5.64
CA SER A 163 2.74 10.51 6.65
C SER A 163 2.83 9.98 8.09
N LEU A 164 2.76 8.66 8.29
CA LEU A 164 2.94 7.99 9.57
C LEU A 164 4.40 7.62 9.86
N ASN A 165 5.28 7.67 8.85
CA ASN A 165 6.70 7.33 8.98
C ASN A 165 7.47 8.51 9.58
N GLN A 166 8.14 8.29 10.71
CA GLN A 166 8.77 9.38 11.49
C GLN A 166 9.95 10.05 10.78
N ASP A 167 10.61 9.32 9.88
CA ASP A 167 11.68 9.81 9.01
C ASP A 167 11.15 10.49 7.75
N GLY A 168 9.86 10.36 7.45
CA GLY A 168 9.21 10.95 6.27
C GLY A 168 9.60 10.26 4.96
N PHE A 169 10.16 9.05 5.02
CA PHE A 169 10.42 8.24 3.84
C PHE A 169 9.21 7.34 3.54
N ASP A 170 9.00 7.10 2.26
CA ASP A 170 8.15 6.01 1.83
C ASP A 170 8.97 4.73 1.92
N HIS A 171 8.47 3.76 2.68
CA HIS A 171 9.15 2.49 2.91
C HIS A 171 8.53 1.36 2.12
N MET A 172 7.45 1.62 1.38
CA MET A 172 6.77 0.63 0.58
C MET A 172 6.71 1.08 -0.88
N ALA A 173 6.85 0.12 -1.78
CA ALA A 173 6.53 0.30 -3.19
C ALA A 173 5.58 -0.82 -3.62
N ALA A 174 4.39 -0.45 -4.08
CA ALA A 174 3.43 -1.43 -4.60
C ALA A 174 3.47 -1.54 -6.14
N TYR A 175 3.31 -2.76 -6.67
CA TYR A 175 3.30 -3.05 -8.11
C TYR A 175 2.14 -3.96 -8.47
N GLN A 176 1.40 -3.63 -9.52
CA GLN A 176 0.26 -4.41 -9.99
C GLN A 176 0.68 -5.42 -11.09
N GLY A 177 0.05 -6.60 -11.09
CA GLY A 177 0.21 -7.56 -12.18
C GLY A 177 -0.41 -7.05 -13.49
N LEU A 178 0.17 -7.48 -14.62
CA LEU A 178 -0.22 -7.01 -15.95
C LEU A 178 -0.94 -8.06 -16.79
N ASP A 179 -1.38 -9.19 -16.19
CA ASP A 179 -1.98 -10.33 -16.87
C ASP A 179 -1.09 -10.90 -18.00
N LYS A 180 0.23 -10.85 -17.81
CA LYS A 180 1.26 -11.26 -18.79
C LYS A 180 2.25 -12.28 -18.25
N ASP A 181 2.75 -12.03 -17.05
CA ASP A 181 3.82 -12.84 -16.47
C ASP A 181 3.25 -14.05 -15.76
N MET A 182 3.90 -15.20 -15.94
CA MET A 182 3.70 -16.36 -15.10
C MET A 182 4.72 -16.28 -13.96
N VAL A 183 4.29 -16.42 -12.70
CA VAL A 183 5.15 -16.27 -11.53
C VAL A 183 5.19 -17.53 -10.66
N ARG A 184 6.30 -17.72 -9.95
CA ARG A 184 6.56 -18.81 -9.01
C ARG A 184 7.12 -18.25 -7.72
N LEU A 185 6.23 -17.92 -6.78
CA LEU A 185 6.58 -17.25 -5.53
C LEU A 185 7.21 -18.18 -4.48
N ASN A 186 6.99 -19.49 -4.60
CA ASN A 186 7.63 -20.48 -3.74
C ASN A 186 7.86 -21.80 -4.49
N SER A 187 8.72 -22.65 -3.94
CA SER A 187 9.09 -23.93 -4.54
C SER A 187 7.93 -24.94 -4.67
N ASN A 188 6.83 -24.72 -3.94
CA ASN A 188 5.62 -25.55 -4.03
C ASN A 188 4.66 -25.09 -5.14
N ALA A 189 4.88 -23.92 -5.75
CA ALA A 189 4.09 -23.45 -6.89
C ALA A 189 4.30 -24.35 -8.13
N PRO A 190 3.28 -24.49 -9.00
CA PRO A 190 3.40 -25.25 -10.25
C PRO A 190 4.65 -24.86 -11.04
N ALA A 191 5.30 -25.85 -11.69
CA ALA A 191 6.55 -25.62 -12.42
C ALA A 191 6.42 -24.57 -13.54
N ASN A 192 5.22 -24.44 -14.12
CA ASN A 192 4.89 -23.46 -15.16
C ASN A 192 4.44 -22.10 -14.60
N GLY A 193 4.43 -21.93 -13.27
CA GLY A 193 3.92 -20.74 -12.60
C GLY A 193 2.40 -20.63 -12.59
N LEU A 194 1.94 -19.55 -11.97
CA LEU A 194 0.57 -19.06 -12.01
C LEU A 194 0.58 -17.66 -12.65
N LEU A 195 -0.50 -17.29 -13.33
CA LEU A 195 -0.59 -15.97 -13.96
C LEU A 195 -0.58 -14.89 -12.86
N TRP A 196 0.33 -13.92 -12.94
CA TRP A 196 0.26 -12.71 -12.13
C TRP A 196 -0.78 -11.77 -12.71
N THR A 197 -1.95 -11.77 -12.08
CA THR A 197 -3.14 -11.07 -12.56
C THR A 197 -3.17 -9.61 -12.15
N SER A 198 -4.00 -8.81 -12.81
CA SER A 198 -4.25 -7.42 -12.41
C SER A 198 -4.96 -7.23 -11.06
N ASN A 199 -5.38 -8.31 -10.38
CA ASN A 199 -5.94 -8.25 -9.02
C ASN A 199 -4.94 -8.66 -7.92
N GLU A 200 -3.67 -8.80 -8.29
CA GLU A 200 -2.57 -9.20 -7.41
C GLU A 200 -1.49 -8.13 -7.44
N TYR A 201 -0.95 -7.82 -6.27
CA TYR A 201 0.02 -6.74 -6.08
C TYR A 201 1.24 -7.27 -5.35
N ILE A 202 2.43 -6.85 -5.76
CA ILE A 202 3.66 -7.02 -4.99
C ILE A 202 3.84 -5.78 -4.12
N LEU A 203 4.10 -5.98 -2.84
CA LEU A 203 4.53 -4.95 -1.88
C LEU A 203 6.00 -5.20 -1.58
N ALA A 204 6.84 -4.24 -1.90
CA ALA A 204 8.29 -4.27 -1.74
C ALA A 204 8.70 -3.24 -0.69
N TRP A 205 9.55 -3.58 0.27
CA TRP A 205 9.81 -2.76 1.45
C TRP A 205 11.29 -2.52 1.72
N GLU A 206 11.56 -1.35 2.30
CA GLU A 206 12.80 -0.99 3.01
C GLU A 206 12.63 -1.19 4.53
N ASP A 207 13.56 -1.88 5.18
CA ASP A 207 13.48 -2.17 6.62
C ASP A 207 14.42 -1.34 7.52
N LEU A 208 15.17 -0.40 6.93
CA LEU A 208 16.08 0.50 7.64
C LEU A 208 15.56 1.94 7.73
N TYR A 209 15.67 2.53 8.92
CA TYR A 209 15.25 3.92 9.18
C TYR A 209 16.02 4.92 8.29
N GLY A 210 15.30 5.91 7.75
CA GLY A 210 15.86 6.91 6.84
C GLY A 210 15.97 6.46 5.39
N GLY A 211 15.18 5.46 4.98
CA GLY A 211 15.09 4.96 3.60
C GLY A 211 16.21 4.00 3.17
N GLY A 212 17.00 3.50 4.13
CA GLY A 212 17.99 2.43 3.91
C GLY A 212 18.96 2.64 2.75
N ASP A 213 19.24 1.56 2.02
CA ASP A 213 19.93 1.61 0.73
C ASP A 213 18.95 1.73 -0.45
N SER A 214 17.65 1.79 -0.16
CA SER A 214 16.57 2.07 -1.12
C SER A 214 16.49 1.04 -2.23
N ASP A 215 16.83 -0.23 -1.97
CA ASP A 215 16.75 -1.33 -2.93
C ASP A 215 15.38 -2.07 -2.94
N TYR A 216 14.55 -1.83 -1.93
CA TYR A 216 13.20 -2.32 -1.63
C TYR A 216 13.06 -3.85 -1.67
N GLN A 217 14.12 -4.59 -1.39
CA GLN A 217 14.09 -6.06 -1.39
C GLN A 217 14.26 -6.69 0.00
N ASP A 218 14.34 -5.86 1.06
CA ASP A 218 14.45 -6.35 2.44
C ASP A 218 13.28 -7.28 2.79
N PHE A 219 12.08 -6.88 2.38
CA PHE A 219 10.85 -7.68 2.51
C PHE A 219 9.95 -7.51 1.29
N VAL A 220 9.54 -8.62 0.66
CA VAL A 220 8.64 -8.62 -0.49
C VAL A 220 7.51 -9.62 -0.29
N ALA A 221 6.26 -9.16 -0.44
CA ALA A 221 5.08 -10.00 -0.37
C ALA A 221 4.14 -9.76 -1.56
N MET A 222 3.49 -10.82 -2.03
CA MET A 222 2.34 -10.70 -2.93
C MET A 222 1.05 -10.66 -2.11
N VAL A 223 0.16 -9.74 -2.44
CA VAL A 223 -1.18 -9.62 -1.88
C VAL A 223 -2.23 -9.76 -2.98
N GLU A 224 -3.32 -10.47 -2.71
CA GLU A 224 -4.41 -10.68 -3.66
C GLU A 224 -5.77 -10.31 -3.06
N SER A 225 -6.75 -10.07 -3.94
CA SER A 225 -8.10 -9.67 -3.56
C SER A 225 -8.13 -8.41 -2.70
N VAL A 226 -7.27 -7.45 -3.05
CA VAL A 226 -7.22 -6.09 -2.51
C VAL A 226 -7.22 -5.09 -3.66
N ASP A 227 -7.56 -3.83 -3.36
CA ASP A 227 -7.54 -2.73 -4.34
C ASP A 227 -7.02 -1.47 -3.64
N PRO A 228 -6.04 -0.74 -4.21
CA PRO A 228 -5.62 0.54 -3.69
C PRO A 228 -6.82 1.47 -3.59
N ALA A 229 -7.08 1.97 -2.39
CA ALA A 229 -8.16 2.89 -2.14
C ALA A 229 -7.71 4.29 -2.55
N VAL A 230 -7.75 4.57 -3.85
CA VAL A 230 -7.44 5.91 -4.38
C VAL A 230 -8.48 6.89 -3.83
N PRO A 231 -8.08 7.90 -3.05
CA PRO A 231 -9.01 8.94 -2.63
C PRO A 231 -9.63 9.58 -3.86
N GLU A 232 -10.96 9.61 -3.95
CA GLU A 232 -11.65 10.22 -5.08
C GLU A 232 -11.05 11.62 -5.32
N PRO A 233 -10.60 11.95 -6.55
CA PRO A 233 -9.95 13.21 -6.80
C PRO A 233 -10.83 14.35 -6.28
N SER A 234 -10.23 15.24 -5.50
CA SER A 234 -10.88 16.48 -5.01
C SER A 234 -11.51 17.32 -6.13
N THR A 235 -11.20 17.01 -7.39
CA THR A 235 -11.87 17.51 -8.59
C THR A 235 -13.36 17.15 -8.66
N VAL A 236 -13.82 16.02 -8.13
CA VAL A 236 -15.25 15.67 -8.04
C VAL A 236 -15.97 16.58 -7.05
N LEU A 237 -15.34 16.84 -5.90
CA LEU A 237 -15.83 17.83 -4.93
C LEU A 237 -15.82 19.24 -5.53
N LEU A 238 -14.74 19.62 -6.23
CA LEU A 238 -14.62 20.92 -6.89
C LEU A 238 -15.65 21.09 -8.02
N LEU A 239 -15.88 20.04 -8.80
CA LEU A 239 -16.90 20.00 -9.84
C LEU A 239 -18.29 20.14 -9.21
N GLY A 240 -18.58 19.38 -8.16
CA GLY A 240 -19.84 19.45 -7.42
C GLY A 240 -20.07 20.83 -6.81
N ALA A 241 -19.08 21.38 -6.12
CA ALA A 241 -19.13 22.72 -5.52
C ALA A 241 -19.24 23.82 -6.59
N GLY A 242 -18.53 23.68 -7.72
CA GLY A 242 -18.60 24.59 -8.86
C GLY A 242 -20.00 24.62 -9.50
N VAL A 243 -20.61 23.46 -9.73
CA VAL A 243 -21.98 23.35 -10.25
C VAL A 243 -23.00 23.94 -9.27
N LEU A 244 -22.89 23.63 -7.98
CA LEU A 244 -23.77 24.21 -6.95
C LEU A 244 -23.63 25.73 -6.86
N GLY A 245 -22.40 26.24 -6.96
CA GLY A 245 -22.12 27.67 -7.06
C GLY A 245 -22.83 28.31 -8.26
N MET A 246 -22.68 27.75 -9.45
CA MET A 246 -23.34 28.26 -10.67
C MET A 246 -24.87 28.26 -10.56
N VAL A 247 -25.48 27.22 -9.99
CA VAL A 247 -26.94 27.17 -9.78
C VAL A 247 -27.40 28.21 -8.77
N ALA A 248 -26.68 28.39 -7.67
CA ALA A 248 -27.00 29.39 -6.64
C ALA A 248 -26.92 30.81 -7.21
N PHE A 249 -25.89 31.11 -8.02
CA PHE A 249 -25.74 32.41 -8.67
C PHE A 249 -26.74 32.60 -9.82
N GLY A 250 -26.99 31.60 -10.64
CA GLY A 250 -27.94 31.66 -11.77
C GLY A 250 -29.37 31.98 -11.32
N ARG A 251 -29.82 31.42 -10.20
CA ARG A 251 -31.15 31.71 -9.61
C ARG A 251 -31.34 33.18 -9.21
N LYS A 252 -30.26 33.91 -8.95
CA LYS A 252 -30.32 35.34 -8.59
C LYS A 252 -30.56 36.24 -9.81
N TYR A 253 -30.20 35.79 -11.02
CA TYR A 253 -30.32 36.58 -12.25
C TYR A 253 -31.60 36.28 -13.05
N VAL A 254 -32.25 35.13 -12.82
CA VAL A 254 -33.50 34.75 -13.49
C VAL A 254 -34.75 35.38 -12.84
N LYS A 255 -34.62 36.03 -11.66
CA LYS A 255 -35.72 36.75 -10.99
C LYS A 255 -35.79 38.26 -11.33
N LYS A 256 -35.50 38.64 -12.58
CA LYS A 256 -35.76 39.99 -13.10
C LYS A 256 -36.77 39.94 -14.23
#